data_AF-A0A2E3CVT9-F1
#
_entry.id   AF-A0A2E3CVT9-F1
#
_cell.length_a   1.000
_cell.length_b   1.000
_cell.length_c   1.000
_cell.angle_alpha   90.00
_cell.angle_beta   90.00
_cell.angle_gamma   90.00
#
_symmetry.space_group_name_H-M   'P 1'
#
loop_
_entity.id
_entity.type
_entity.pdbx_description
1 polymer ?
#
loop_
_entity_poly.entity_id
_entity_poly.type
_entity_poly.pdbx_seq_one_letter_code
_entity_poly.pdbx_strand_id
1 'polypeptide(L)'
;MKPLHFLSIFSVCFALLSANLSQAQTMQVPEVGAMLPSIVDVKPGKVTPVDGLWSISALDKVVRIDRGRIYAIEGWNHLLIFKIKPGMVVITPFQEEAPGVYAGQDLPLQGPLKAVLTGDRILDFTVAGALGEVRYQMIPQQLDDQDAFNTLIKEVRAAGR
;
A
#
# COMPACT_ATOMS: atom_id res chain seq x y z
N MET A 1 0.98 91.38 26.70
CA MET A 1 0.26 90.28 27.36
C MET A 1 -0.34 89.36 26.30
N LYS A 2 -0.13 88.05 26.47
CA LYS A 2 -0.61 86.86 25.72
C LYS A 2 0.03 86.54 24.34
N PRO A 3 0.72 85.39 24.22
CA PRO A 3 1.19 84.84 22.94
C PRO A 3 0.08 84.03 22.25
N LEU A 4 0.02 84.10 20.92
CA LEU A 4 -0.88 83.29 20.11
C LEU A 4 -0.11 82.11 19.52
N HIS A 5 -0.38 80.92 20.04
CA HIS A 5 0.07 79.65 19.49
C HIS A 5 -0.77 79.35 18.23
N PHE A 6 -0.12 79.13 17.08
CA PHE A 6 -0.74 78.43 15.97
C PHE A 6 0.06 77.19 15.64
N LEU A 7 -0.52 76.06 16.07
CA LEU A 7 -0.13 74.71 15.78
C LEU A 7 -0.66 74.39 14.37
N SER A 8 0.18 73.94 13.45
CA SER A 8 -0.32 73.22 12.27
C SER A 8 0.56 72.02 11.97
N ILE A 9 -0.18 70.91 11.89
CA ILE A 9 0.23 69.54 12.00
C ILE A 9 0.80 69.07 10.67
N PHE A 10 1.92 68.38 10.76
CA PHE A 10 2.56 67.61 9.71
C PHE A 10 1.64 66.45 9.32
N SER A 11 1.17 66.38 8.07
CA SER A 11 0.45 65.21 7.55
C SER A 11 1.16 64.70 6.31
N VAL A 12 2.05 63.73 6.53
CA VAL A 12 2.68 62.94 5.46
C VAL A 12 1.83 61.68 5.32
N CYS A 13 0.97 61.64 4.30
CA CYS A 13 0.32 60.41 3.87
C CYS A 13 1.32 59.54 3.12
N PHE A 14 1.93 58.58 3.83
CA PHE A 14 2.72 57.50 3.23
C PHE A 14 1.75 56.42 2.73
N ALA A 15 1.46 56.41 1.43
CA ALA A 15 0.65 55.35 0.82
C ALA A 15 1.50 54.08 0.66
N LEU A 16 1.29 53.11 1.56
CA LEU A 16 1.86 51.77 1.44
C LEU A 16 1.09 51.00 0.36
N LEU A 17 1.72 50.80 -0.80
CA LEU A 17 1.26 49.82 -1.79
C LEU A 17 1.54 48.42 -1.23
N SER A 18 0.50 47.76 -0.72
CA SER A 18 0.56 46.35 -0.34
C SER A 18 0.56 45.48 -1.59
N ALA A 19 1.73 44.97 -1.99
CA ALA A 19 1.83 43.91 -2.99
C ALA A 19 1.25 42.62 -2.40
N ASN A 20 0.11 42.16 -2.93
CA ASN A 20 -0.43 40.84 -2.61
C ASN A 20 0.47 39.78 -3.24
N LEU A 21 1.40 39.23 -2.46
CA LEU A 21 2.06 37.96 -2.79
C LEU A 21 0.97 36.88 -2.73
N SER A 22 0.49 36.42 -3.88
CA SER A 22 -0.33 35.22 -3.99
C SER A 22 0.48 34.04 -3.47
N GLN A 23 0.23 33.68 -2.21
CA GLN A 23 0.75 32.48 -1.60
C GLN A 23 0.12 31.30 -2.34
N ALA A 24 0.88 30.64 -3.22
CA ALA A 24 0.45 29.40 -3.84
C ALA A 24 0.20 28.39 -2.71
N GLN A 25 -1.08 28.20 -2.38
CA GLN A 25 -1.49 27.17 -1.44
C GLN A 25 -1.15 25.85 -2.10
N THR A 26 -0.07 25.21 -1.66
CA THR A 26 0.13 23.78 -1.91
C THR A 26 -1.09 23.09 -1.31
N MET A 27 -1.99 22.57 -2.16
CA MET A 27 -3.06 21.68 -1.70
C MET A 27 -2.39 20.48 -1.01
N GLN A 28 -2.30 20.52 0.31
CA GLN A 28 -1.97 19.37 1.12
C GLN A 28 -3.21 18.47 1.08
N VAL A 29 -3.20 17.48 0.20
CA VAL A 29 -4.18 16.38 0.28
C VAL A 29 -4.00 15.74 1.65
N PRO A 30 -5.04 15.67 2.50
CA PRO A 30 -4.93 14.99 3.78
C PRO A 30 -4.43 13.57 3.56
N GLU A 31 -3.32 13.18 4.19
CA GLU A 31 -2.91 11.77 4.24
C GLU A 31 -4.01 11.02 5.00
N VAL A 32 -4.93 10.40 4.27
CA VAL A 32 -5.78 9.36 4.86
C VAL A 32 -4.84 8.18 5.04
N GLY A 33 -4.28 8.03 6.24
CA GLY A 33 -3.48 6.87 6.56
C GLY A 33 -4.26 5.63 6.15
N ALA A 34 -3.68 4.78 5.30
CA ALA A 34 -4.27 3.48 5.06
C ALA A 34 -4.37 2.82 6.44
N MET A 35 -5.58 2.65 6.96
CA MET A 35 -5.79 1.98 8.25
C MET A 35 -5.60 0.48 8.07
N LEU A 36 -4.41 0.11 7.58
CA LEU A 36 -3.99 -1.26 7.46
C LEU A 36 -3.61 -1.74 8.86
N PRO A 37 -4.10 -2.91 9.28
CA PRO A 37 -3.74 -3.46 10.58
C PRO A 37 -2.25 -3.84 10.59
N SER A 38 -1.65 -3.82 11.78
CA SER A 38 -0.32 -4.36 11.98
C SER A 38 -0.38 -5.89 12.00
N ILE A 39 0.74 -6.54 11.69
CA ILE A 39 0.88 -7.99 11.75
C ILE A 39 0.58 -8.59 13.14
N VAL A 40 0.73 -7.80 14.21
CA VAL A 40 0.41 -8.21 15.58
C VAL A 40 -1.10 -8.22 15.85
N ASP A 41 -1.88 -7.47 15.07
CA ASP A 41 -3.34 -7.34 15.22
C ASP A 41 -4.10 -8.39 14.40
N VAL A 42 -3.45 -8.98 13.39
CA VAL A 42 -4.04 -9.99 12.52
C VAL A 42 -3.59 -11.39 12.96
N LYS A 43 -4.54 -12.19 13.45
CA LYS A 43 -4.27 -13.57 13.87
C LYS A 43 -3.71 -14.42 12.71
N PRO A 44 -2.60 -15.16 12.90
CA PRO A 44 -2.11 -16.09 11.89
C PRO A 44 -3.07 -17.26 11.67
N GLY A 45 -3.15 -17.71 10.43
CA GLY A 45 -3.81 -18.95 10.02
C GLY A 45 -2.88 -20.17 10.10
N LYS A 46 -3.07 -21.10 9.16
CA LYS A 46 -2.24 -22.32 9.03
C LYS A 46 -1.02 -22.05 8.15
N VAL A 47 0.07 -22.78 8.40
CA VAL A 47 1.25 -22.76 7.52
C VAL A 47 0.85 -23.31 6.16
N THR A 48 1.34 -22.67 5.10
CA THR A 48 1.08 -23.08 3.71
C THR A 48 2.38 -23.25 2.94
N PRO A 49 2.41 -24.06 1.86
CA PRO A 49 3.61 -24.21 1.03
C PRO A 49 4.09 -22.90 0.38
N VAL A 50 3.23 -21.88 0.26
CA VAL A 50 3.57 -20.57 -0.33
C VAL A 50 4.07 -19.55 0.69
N ASP A 51 4.15 -19.91 1.98
CA ASP A 51 4.74 -19.04 2.99
C ASP A 51 6.22 -18.75 2.63
N GLY A 52 6.59 -17.48 2.61
CA GLY A 52 7.90 -17.03 2.18
C GLY A 52 7.99 -15.52 1.90
N LEU A 53 9.08 -15.10 1.26
CA LEU A 53 9.27 -13.76 0.68
C LEU A 53 8.94 -13.78 -0.80
N TRP A 54 8.16 -12.79 -1.24
CA TRP A 54 7.66 -12.68 -2.60
C TRP A 54 7.76 -11.24 -3.09
N SER A 55 8.16 -11.06 -4.34
CA SER A 55 8.22 -9.75 -5.00
C SER A 55 6.93 -9.47 -5.77
N ILE A 56 6.33 -8.30 -5.56
CA ILE A 56 5.20 -7.77 -6.33
C ILE A 56 5.77 -7.14 -7.60
N SER A 57 5.53 -7.77 -8.75
CA SER A 57 6.13 -7.35 -10.02
C SER A 57 5.77 -5.91 -10.43
N ALA A 58 4.56 -5.47 -10.12
CA ALA A 58 4.07 -4.15 -10.48
C ALA A 58 4.66 -3.00 -9.64
N LEU A 59 5.25 -3.31 -8.47
CA LEU A 59 5.74 -2.30 -7.52
C LEU A 59 7.24 -2.38 -7.28
N ASP A 60 7.89 -3.47 -7.72
CA ASP A 60 9.26 -3.79 -7.33
C ASP A 60 9.43 -3.72 -5.80
N LYS A 61 8.53 -4.40 -5.09
CA LYS A 61 8.47 -4.43 -3.62
C LYS A 61 8.37 -5.85 -3.13
N VAL A 62 9.03 -6.13 -2.01
CA VAL A 62 8.97 -7.44 -1.37
C VAL A 62 7.96 -7.43 -0.22
N VAL A 63 7.19 -8.51 -0.13
CA VAL A 63 6.28 -8.79 0.99
C VAL A 63 6.55 -10.18 1.54
N ARG A 64 6.11 -10.40 2.77
CA ARG A 64 6.09 -11.72 3.41
C ARG A 64 4.70 -12.31 3.31
N ILE A 65 4.58 -13.54 2.82
CA ILE A 65 3.43 -14.41 3.05
C ILE A 65 3.74 -15.24 4.30
N ASP A 66 2.90 -15.17 5.32
CA ASP A 66 3.03 -15.92 6.58
C ASP A 66 1.65 -16.34 7.09
N ARG A 67 1.36 -17.64 6.99
CA ARG A 67 0.15 -18.26 7.55
C ARG A 67 -1.12 -17.53 7.17
N GLY A 68 -1.26 -17.23 5.87
CA GLY A 68 -2.43 -16.55 5.32
C GLY A 68 -2.51 -15.04 5.58
N ARG A 69 -1.40 -14.42 5.98
CA ARG A 69 -1.26 -12.95 6.06
C ARG A 69 -0.17 -12.53 5.08
N ILE A 70 -0.43 -11.52 4.26
CA ILE A 70 0.61 -10.92 3.42
C ILE A 70 0.90 -9.52 3.95
N TYR A 71 2.14 -9.26 4.33
CA TYR A 71 2.53 -7.98 4.93
C TYR A 71 3.82 -7.41 4.34
N ALA A 72 3.88 -6.09 4.38
CA ALA A 72 5.02 -5.31 3.93
C ALA A 72 6.27 -5.60 4.78
N ILE A 73 7.40 -5.94 4.16
CA ILE A 73 8.70 -5.98 4.87
C ILE A 73 9.49 -4.68 4.69
N GLU A 74 9.16 -3.90 3.66
CA GLU A 74 9.65 -2.56 3.39
C GLU A 74 8.48 -1.59 3.16
N GLY A 75 8.70 -0.29 3.30
CA GLY A 75 7.65 0.71 3.12
C GLY A 75 7.55 1.23 1.68
N TRP A 76 6.36 1.65 1.25
CA TRP A 76 6.15 2.35 -0.01
C TRP A 76 4.95 3.29 0.02
N ASN A 77 4.91 4.20 -0.95
CA ASN A 77 3.74 5.04 -1.21
C ASN A 77 2.87 4.36 -2.25
N HIS A 78 1.62 4.05 -1.89
CA HIS A 78 0.63 3.49 -2.77
C HIS A 78 -0.31 4.61 -3.27
N LEU A 79 -0.43 4.74 -4.60
CA LEU A 79 -1.28 5.74 -5.27
C LEU A 79 -1.09 7.19 -4.76
N LEU A 80 0.14 7.56 -4.37
CA LEU A 80 0.54 8.88 -3.83
C LEU A 80 -0.13 9.32 -2.51
N ILE A 81 -1.16 8.62 -2.03
CA ILE A 81 -1.99 9.03 -0.89
C ILE A 81 -1.76 8.12 0.32
N PHE A 82 -1.47 6.84 0.08
CA PHE A 82 -1.38 5.84 1.14
C PHE A 82 0.06 5.46 1.43
N LYS A 83 0.51 5.64 2.67
CA LYS A 83 1.83 5.20 3.11
C LYS A 83 1.76 3.82 3.76
N ILE A 84 2.25 2.81 3.05
CA ILE A 84 2.39 1.46 3.58
C ILE A 84 3.74 1.37 4.30
N LYS A 85 3.71 0.91 5.55
CA LYS A 85 4.88 0.79 6.43
C LYS A 85 5.24 -0.68 6.64
N PRO A 86 6.50 -1.01 6.95
CA PRO A 86 6.88 -2.35 7.35
C PRO A 86 5.98 -2.88 8.48
N GLY A 87 5.58 -4.15 8.38
CA GLY A 87 4.70 -4.83 9.33
C GLY A 87 3.20 -4.60 9.10
N MET A 88 2.80 -3.70 8.19
CA MET A 88 1.39 -3.55 7.82
C MET A 88 0.92 -4.70 6.94
N VAL A 89 -0.21 -5.29 7.29
CA VAL A 89 -0.86 -6.34 6.50
C VAL A 89 -1.57 -5.70 5.32
N VAL A 90 -1.26 -6.17 4.12
CA VAL A 90 -1.84 -5.69 2.85
C VAL A 90 -2.89 -6.65 2.29
N ILE A 91 -2.78 -7.95 2.57
CA ILE A 91 -3.77 -8.95 2.14
C ILE A 91 -4.08 -9.88 3.32
N THR A 92 -5.36 -10.01 3.67
CA THR A 92 -5.84 -10.97 4.68
C THR A 92 -7.35 -11.18 4.59
N PRO A 93 -7.86 -12.41 4.79
CA PRO A 93 -7.08 -13.64 4.87
C PRO A 93 -6.57 -14.01 3.47
N PHE A 94 -5.48 -14.77 3.38
CA PHE A 94 -5.01 -15.40 2.14
C PHE A 94 -5.12 -16.91 2.33
N GLN A 95 -6.16 -17.52 1.77
CA GLN A 95 -6.54 -18.90 2.04
C GLN A 95 -6.49 -19.74 0.78
N GLU A 96 -5.98 -20.95 0.89
CA GLU A 96 -6.03 -21.94 -0.19
C GLU A 96 -7.44 -22.52 -0.31
N GLU A 97 -8.03 -22.44 -1.49
CA GLU A 97 -9.34 -23.02 -1.82
C GLU A 97 -9.19 -24.39 -2.51
N ALA A 98 -8.11 -24.56 -3.27
CA ALA A 98 -7.69 -25.78 -3.94
C ALA A 98 -6.17 -25.73 -4.13
N PRO A 99 -5.47 -26.85 -4.43
CA PRO A 99 -4.02 -26.83 -4.60
C PRO A 99 -3.55 -25.69 -5.52
N GLY A 100 -2.83 -24.72 -4.98
CA GLY A 100 -2.30 -23.58 -5.76
C GLY A 100 -3.37 -22.58 -6.24
N VAL A 101 -4.57 -22.59 -5.67
CA VAL A 101 -5.63 -21.59 -5.89
C VAL A 101 -5.97 -20.97 -4.57
N TYR A 102 -5.89 -19.64 -4.50
CA TYR A 102 -6.07 -18.89 -3.27
C TYR A 102 -7.11 -17.79 -3.44
N ALA A 103 -7.82 -17.50 -2.37
CA ALA A 103 -8.71 -16.35 -2.26
C ALA A 103 -8.32 -15.48 -1.06
N GLY A 104 -8.68 -14.21 -1.14
CA GLY A 104 -8.47 -13.28 -0.05
C GLY A 104 -9.07 -11.91 -0.27
N GLN A 105 -8.59 -10.95 0.51
CA GLN A 105 -8.99 -9.55 0.44
C GLN A 105 -7.74 -8.68 0.37
N ASP A 106 -7.61 -7.90 -0.71
CA ASP A 106 -6.59 -6.87 -0.85
C ASP A 106 -7.10 -5.60 -0.15
N LEU A 107 -6.41 -5.20 0.92
CA LEU A 107 -6.81 -4.08 1.76
C LEU A 107 -6.48 -2.72 1.10
N PRO A 108 -5.30 -2.49 0.50
CA PRO A 108 -5.01 -1.27 -0.25
C PRO A 108 -5.99 -1.03 -1.41
N LEU A 109 -6.32 -2.06 -2.18
CA LEU A 109 -7.23 -1.97 -3.32
C LEU A 109 -8.71 -2.12 -2.93
N GLN A 110 -8.98 -2.44 -1.66
CA GLN A 110 -10.32 -2.60 -1.08
C GLN A 110 -11.20 -3.56 -1.88
N GLY A 111 -10.64 -4.67 -2.35
CA GLY A 111 -11.33 -5.62 -3.22
C GLY A 111 -11.03 -7.10 -2.94
N PRO A 112 -11.97 -8.01 -3.27
CA PRO A 112 -11.69 -9.44 -3.20
C PRO A 112 -10.58 -9.80 -4.19
N LEU A 113 -9.75 -10.73 -3.76
CA LEU A 113 -8.54 -11.15 -4.44
C LEU A 113 -8.64 -12.64 -4.76
N LYS A 114 -8.21 -13.01 -5.96
CA LYS A 114 -7.93 -14.40 -6.35
C LYS A 114 -6.47 -14.48 -6.78
N ALA A 115 -5.80 -15.56 -6.37
CA ALA A 115 -4.45 -15.86 -6.84
C ALA A 115 -4.36 -17.30 -7.35
N VAL A 116 -3.66 -17.50 -8.46
CA VAL A 116 -3.42 -18.82 -9.04
C VAL A 116 -1.92 -19.03 -9.16
N LEU A 117 -1.42 -20.10 -8.55
CA LEU A 117 -0.05 -20.57 -8.71
C LEU A 117 0.07 -21.28 -10.06
N THR A 118 1.01 -20.84 -10.88
CA THR A 118 1.33 -21.44 -12.17
C THR A 118 2.43 -22.49 -12.02
N GLY A 119 2.56 -23.37 -13.02
CA GLY A 119 3.65 -24.34 -13.12
C GLY A 119 5.04 -23.69 -13.18
N ASP A 120 5.11 -22.41 -13.53
CA ASP A 120 6.33 -21.60 -13.54
C ASP A 120 6.67 -20.98 -12.18
N ARG A 121 5.93 -21.37 -11.12
CA ARG A 121 6.13 -20.94 -9.73
C ARG A 121 5.77 -19.48 -9.48
N ILE A 122 4.98 -18.87 -10.36
CA ILE A 122 4.48 -17.50 -10.21
C ILE A 122 3.06 -17.56 -9.65
N LEU A 123 2.73 -16.68 -8.72
CA LEU A 123 1.35 -16.46 -8.34
C LEU A 123 0.78 -15.30 -9.17
N ASP A 124 -0.23 -15.57 -9.99
CA ASP A 124 -0.97 -14.57 -10.73
C ASP A 124 -2.13 -14.05 -9.88
N PHE A 125 -2.09 -12.77 -9.52
CA PHE A 125 -3.09 -12.12 -8.70
C PHE A 125 -4.09 -11.34 -9.56
N THR A 126 -5.37 -11.46 -9.23
CA THR A 126 -6.46 -10.64 -9.75
C THR A 126 -7.26 -10.08 -8.59
N VAL A 127 -7.45 -8.76 -8.57
CA VAL A 127 -8.18 -8.05 -7.51
C VAL A 127 -9.30 -7.25 -8.14
N ALA A 128 -10.54 -7.47 -7.68
CA ALA A 128 -11.67 -6.63 -8.07
C ALA A 128 -11.69 -5.37 -7.18
N GLY A 129 -10.75 -4.45 -7.45
CA GLY A 129 -10.54 -3.25 -6.64
C GLY A 129 -11.65 -2.21 -6.81
N ALA A 130 -11.70 -1.24 -5.89
CA ALA A 130 -12.73 -0.20 -5.86
C ALA A 130 -12.78 0.69 -7.12
N LEU A 131 -11.66 0.80 -7.85
CA LEU A 131 -11.53 1.59 -9.09
C LEU A 131 -11.47 0.74 -10.36
N GLY A 132 -11.71 -0.57 -10.25
CA GLY A 132 -11.62 -1.53 -11.36
C GLY A 132 -10.73 -2.73 -11.04
N GLU A 133 -10.71 -3.67 -11.97
CA GLU A 133 -9.88 -4.87 -11.85
C GLU A 133 -8.40 -4.54 -11.99
N VAL A 134 -7.58 -5.09 -11.10
CA VAL A 134 -6.12 -4.97 -11.12
C VAL A 134 -5.51 -6.37 -11.19
N ARG A 135 -4.48 -6.52 -12.02
CA ARG A 135 -3.72 -7.76 -12.19
C ARG A 135 -2.24 -7.51 -11.95
N TYR A 136 -1.60 -8.40 -11.20
CA TYR A 136 -0.17 -8.35 -10.95
C TYR A 136 0.36 -9.76 -10.66
N GLN A 137 1.69 -9.90 -10.67
CA GLN A 137 2.33 -11.17 -10.38
C GLN A 137 3.14 -11.08 -9.10
N MET A 138 3.25 -12.22 -8.43
CA MET A 138 4.08 -12.42 -7.27
C MET A 138 5.13 -13.48 -7.60
N ILE A 139 6.40 -13.09 -7.47
CA ILE A 139 7.56 -13.91 -7.83
C ILE A 139 8.28 -14.33 -6.55
N PRO A 140 8.48 -15.64 -6.30
CA PRO A 140 9.08 -16.11 -5.06
C PRO A 140 10.55 -15.69 -5.01
N GLN A 141 10.96 -15.11 -3.88
CA GLN A 141 12.35 -14.76 -3.58
C GLN A 141 12.97 -15.78 -2.64
N GLN A 142 12.21 -16.19 -1.62
CA GLN A 142 12.60 -17.19 -0.64
C GLN A 142 11.35 -17.90 -0.13
N LEU A 143 11.40 -19.22 0.02
CA LEU A 143 10.30 -20.01 0.56
C LEU A 143 10.71 -20.53 1.94
N ASP A 144 9.75 -20.59 2.86
CA ASP A 144 9.99 -21.14 4.20
C ASP A 144 10.17 -22.66 4.16
N ASP A 145 9.40 -23.33 3.30
CA ASP A 145 9.47 -24.77 3.05
C ASP A 145 9.55 -25.04 1.55
N GLN A 146 10.79 -25.22 1.07
CA GLN A 146 11.07 -25.44 -0.34
C GLN A 146 10.53 -26.80 -0.85
N ASP A 147 10.46 -27.82 0.01
CA ASP A 147 10.06 -29.17 -0.35
C ASP A 147 8.53 -29.29 -0.44
N ALA A 148 7.81 -28.68 0.50
CA ALA A 148 6.35 -28.55 0.43
C ALA A 148 5.95 -27.78 -0.83
N PHE A 149 6.62 -26.66 -1.12
CA PHE A 149 6.34 -25.89 -2.34
C PHE A 149 6.63 -26.69 -3.61
N ASN A 150 7.74 -27.44 -3.66
CA ASN A 150 8.06 -28.29 -4.80
C ASN A 150 7.02 -29.41 -5.01
N THR A 151 6.44 -29.93 -3.94
CA THR A 151 5.35 -30.91 -4.00
C THR A 151 4.09 -30.27 -4.59
N LEU A 152 3.71 -29.09 -4.09
CA LEU A 152 2.59 -28.33 -4.62
C LEU A 152 2.74 -28.02 -6.12
N ILE A 153 3.95 -27.64 -6.57
CA ILE A 153 4.20 -27.37 -7.99
C ILE A 153 4.02 -28.61 -8.87
N LYS A 154 4.34 -29.81 -8.37
CA LYS A 154 4.05 -31.05 -9.12
C LYS A 154 2.55 -31.26 -9.29
N GLU A 155 1.75 -30.99 -8.25
CA GLU A 155 0.29 -31.09 -8.30
C GLU A 155 -0.31 -30.03 -9.24
N VAL A 156 0.16 -28.79 -9.17
CA VAL A 156 -0.26 -27.69 -10.06
C VAL A 156 -0.01 -28.07 -11.53
N ARG A 157 1.20 -28.56 -11.85
CA ARG A 157 1.55 -29.00 -13.21
C ARG A 157 0.74 -30.20 -13.67
N ALA A 158 0.48 -31.16 -12.78
CA ALA A 158 -0.38 -32.31 -13.08
C ALA A 158 -1.82 -31.89 -13.39
N ALA A 159 -2.28 -30.77 -12.83
CA ALA A 159 -3.57 -30.15 -13.14
C ALA A 159 -3.57 -29.28 -14.41
N GLY A 160 -2.46 -29.22 -15.16
CA GLY A 160 -2.35 -28.46 -16.42
C GLY A 160 -2.20 -26.95 -16.26
N ARG A 161 -1.70 -26.50 -15.10
CA ARG A 161 -1.39 -25.10 -14.79
C ARG A 161 0.12 -24.84 -14.74
#